data_AF-A0A534QRM8-F1
#
_entry.id   AF-A0A534QRM8-F1
#
_cell.length_a   1.000
_cell.length_b   1.000
_cell.length_c   1.000
_cell.angle_alpha   90.00
_cell.angle_beta   90.00
_cell.angle_gamma   90.00
#
_symmetry.space_group_name_H-M   'P 1'
#
loop_
_entity.id
_entity.type
_entity.pdbx_description
1 polymer ?
#
loop_
_entity_poly.entity_id
_entity_poly.type
_entity_poly.pdbx_seq_one_letter_code
_entity_poly.pdbx_strand_id
1 'polypeptide(L)'
;MKRFRRMVTKALAVGPRGFIANDVLLLSKLSTQVQVEWRTRDVHPWDRNVPPDQRAELFREQTLHDTDAAILRFFQLLPDLDAIEIRVLEPHAPNRLILAGAVARRDAMATRSLSSPGMRLKTMGIRFRTNGGHLEPLD
;
A
#
# COMPACT_ATOMS: atom_id res chain seq x y z
N MET A 1 -12.39 14.94 2.64
CA MET A 1 -12.82 14.81 1.22
C MET A 1 -13.55 16.00 0.60
N LYS A 2 -14.40 16.76 1.32
CA LYS A 2 -15.23 17.84 0.75
C LYS A 2 -14.44 18.88 -0.08
N ARG A 3 -13.21 19.20 0.35
CA ARG A 3 -12.31 20.12 -0.37
C ARG A 3 -11.82 19.54 -1.70
N PHE A 4 -11.36 18.29 -1.71
CA PHE A 4 -10.86 17.64 -2.93
C PHE A 4 -11.97 17.45 -3.97
N ARG A 5 -13.14 16.94 -3.56
CA ARG A 5 -14.31 16.84 -4.44
C ARG A 5 -14.71 18.20 -5.02
N ARG A 6 -14.70 19.26 -4.21
CA ARG A 6 -14.99 20.63 -4.67
C ARG A 6 -13.97 21.11 -5.71
N MET A 7 -12.68 20.82 -5.54
CA MET A 7 -11.66 21.16 -6.53
C MET A 7 -11.89 20.41 -7.85
N VAL A 8 -12.22 19.12 -7.79
CA VAL A 8 -12.55 18.32 -8.99
C VAL A 8 -13.82 18.85 -9.67
N THR A 9 -14.89 19.13 -8.91
CA THR A 9 -16.12 19.73 -9.46
C THR A 9 -15.84 21.10 -10.10
N LYS A 10 -14.98 21.93 -9.50
CA LYS A 10 -14.57 23.21 -10.09
C LYS A 10 -13.76 23.01 -11.38
N ALA A 11 -12.90 22.01 -11.44
CA ALA A 11 -12.16 21.67 -12.66
C ALA A 11 -13.09 21.20 -13.79
N LEU A 12 -14.23 20.59 -13.45
CA LEU A 12 -15.27 20.18 -14.41
C LEU A 12 -16.24 21.32 -14.79
N ALA A 13 -16.16 22.48 -14.17
CA ALA A 13 -17.04 23.62 -14.43
C ALA A 13 -16.67 24.33 -15.75
N VAL A 14 -16.85 23.64 -16.87
CA VAL A 14 -16.74 24.20 -18.22
C VAL A 14 -17.99 25.01 -18.57
N GLY A 15 -17.82 26.10 -19.32
CA GLY A 15 -18.95 26.91 -19.77
C GLY A 15 -19.86 26.13 -20.73
N PRO A 16 -21.18 26.33 -20.67
CA PRO A 16 -22.12 25.65 -21.57
C PRO A 16 -21.89 26.08 -23.03
N ARG A 17 -21.99 25.16 -23.98
CA ARG A 17 -21.93 25.52 -25.41
C ARG A 17 -23.25 26.17 -25.82
N GLY A 18 -23.15 27.27 -26.54
CA GLY A 18 -24.33 27.96 -27.10
C GLY A 18 -25.37 28.39 -26.07
N PHE A 19 -24.96 28.66 -24.81
CA PHE A 19 -25.85 29.09 -23.72
C PHE A 19 -26.92 28.07 -23.30
N ILE A 20 -26.72 26.78 -23.59
CA ILE A 20 -27.62 25.70 -23.14
C ILE A 20 -27.36 25.42 -21.64
N ALA A 21 -28.33 25.76 -20.78
CA ALA A 21 -28.17 25.78 -19.32
C ALA A 21 -27.79 24.44 -18.64
N ASN A 22 -27.77 23.32 -19.36
CA ASN A 22 -27.44 21.98 -18.84
C ASN A 22 -26.38 21.25 -19.68
N ASP A 23 -25.74 21.91 -20.64
CA ASP A 23 -24.62 21.35 -21.40
C ASP A 23 -23.32 21.49 -20.59
N VAL A 24 -23.25 20.79 -19.46
CA VAL A 24 -22.14 20.85 -18.49
C VAL A 24 -21.62 19.46 -18.14
N LEU A 25 -20.37 19.38 -17.68
CA LEU A 25 -19.80 18.13 -17.19
C LEU A 25 -20.31 17.83 -15.78
N LEU A 26 -20.72 16.56 -15.57
CA LEU A 26 -21.20 16.07 -14.28
C LEU A 26 -20.19 15.08 -13.68
N LEU A 27 -19.86 15.26 -12.40
CA LEU A 27 -18.97 14.34 -11.68
C LEU A 27 -19.72 13.05 -11.29
N SER A 28 -19.52 11.98 -12.07
CA SER A 28 -20.15 10.67 -11.82
C SER A 28 -19.42 9.85 -10.73
N LYS A 29 -18.08 9.83 -10.76
CA LYS A 29 -17.25 9.07 -9.83
C LYS A 29 -15.99 9.85 -9.46
N LEU A 30 -15.56 9.70 -8.22
CA LEU A 30 -14.28 10.20 -7.72
C LEU A 30 -13.62 9.08 -6.93
N SER A 31 -12.34 8.82 -7.20
CA SER A 31 -11.52 7.84 -6.48
C SER A 31 -10.16 8.47 -6.18
N THR A 32 -9.57 8.15 -5.03
CA THR A 32 -8.23 8.58 -4.67
C THR A 32 -7.30 7.40 -4.46
N GLN A 33 -6.11 7.51 -5.03
CA GLN A 33 -5.04 6.54 -4.89
C GLN A 33 -3.76 7.30 -4.58
N VAL A 34 -2.91 6.73 -3.73
CA VAL A 34 -1.57 7.23 -3.46
C VAL A 34 -0.56 6.12 -3.68
N GLN A 35 0.64 6.50 -4.08
CA GLN A 35 1.79 5.62 -4.09
C GLN A 35 2.66 5.94 -2.88
N VAL A 36 3.09 4.91 -2.16
CA VAL A 36 4.00 5.03 -1.02
C VAL A 36 5.15 4.05 -1.19
N GLU A 37 6.35 4.57 -1.01
CA GLU A 37 7.58 3.78 -1.00
C GLU A 37 8.33 4.00 0.31
N TRP A 38 8.81 2.93 0.92
CA TRP A 38 9.62 3.00 2.13
C TRP A 38 10.64 1.86 2.20
N ARG A 39 11.61 2.01 3.11
CA ARG A 39 12.59 0.98 3.45
C ARG A 39 12.15 0.22 4.68
N THR A 40 12.41 -1.08 4.72
CA THR A 40 12.21 -1.86 5.94
C THR A 40 13.15 -1.40 7.04
N ARG A 41 12.80 -1.77 8.27
CA ARG A 41 13.74 -1.73 9.39
C ARG A 41 14.79 -2.80 9.18
N ASP A 42 16.01 -2.53 9.65
CA ASP A 42 17.05 -3.55 9.70
C ASP A 42 16.68 -4.66 10.69
N VAL A 43 17.42 -5.76 10.66
CA VAL A 43 17.34 -6.82 11.67
C VAL A 43 17.52 -6.20 13.06
N HIS A 44 16.66 -6.59 14.00
CA HIS A 44 16.72 -6.05 15.35
C HIS A 44 18.10 -6.33 15.98
N PRO A 45 18.71 -5.39 16.74
CA PRO A 45 20.02 -5.60 17.33
C PRO A 45 20.14 -6.83 18.24
N TRP A 46 19.03 -7.30 18.79
CA TRP A 46 18.99 -8.50 19.65
C TRP A 46 19.13 -9.81 18.85
N ASP A 47 18.85 -9.77 17.55
CA ASP A 47 18.94 -10.93 16.66
C ASP A 47 20.32 -11.03 15.98
N ARG A 48 21.29 -10.19 16.37
CA ARG A 48 22.62 -10.15 15.74
C ARG A 48 23.37 -11.48 15.82
N ASN A 49 23.18 -12.22 16.91
CA ASN A 49 23.88 -13.49 17.17
C ASN A 49 23.11 -14.72 16.71
N VAL A 50 21.94 -14.52 16.08
CA VAL A 50 21.11 -15.59 15.53
C VAL A 50 21.76 -16.12 14.25
N PRO A 51 21.72 -17.45 13.99
CA PRO A 51 22.22 -18.01 12.73
C PRO A 51 21.63 -17.30 11.50
N PRO A 52 22.40 -17.16 10.40
CA PRO A 52 21.97 -16.40 9.23
C PRO A 52 20.58 -16.75 8.69
N ASP A 53 20.25 -18.05 8.64
CA ASP A 53 18.98 -18.53 8.11
C ASP A 53 17.80 -18.16 9.02
N GLN A 54 17.99 -18.29 10.34
CA GLN A 54 16.99 -17.87 11.33
C GLN A 54 16.81 -16.34 11.33
N ARG A 55 17.90 -15.60 11.12
CA ARG A 55 17.85 -14.14 11.01
C ARG A 55 17.07 -13.67 9.78
N ALA A 56 17.20 -14.37 8.66
CA ALA A 56 16.43 -14.07 7.45
C ALA A 56 14.94 -14.31 7.65
N GLU A 57 14.59 -15.40 8.34
CA GLU A 57 13.20 -15.70 8.69
C GLU A 57 12.60 -14.63 9.63
N LEU A 58 13.35 -14.19 10.65
CA LEU A 58 12.94 -13.09 11.53
C LEU A 58 12.75 -11.78 10.75
N PHE A 59 13.67 -11.46 9.85
CA PHE A 59 13.56 -10.30 8.97
C PHE A 59 12.31 -10.37 8.09
N ARG A 60 12.02 -11.54 7.51
CA ARG A 60 10.83 -11.79 6.71
C ARG A 60 9.56 -11.55 7.53
N GLU A 61 9.44 -12.18 8.69
CA GLU A 61 8.27 -12.03 9.57
C GLU A 61 8.07 -10.58 10.01
N GLN A 62 9.14 -9.90 10.44
CA GLN A 62 9.10 -8.48 10.79
C GLN A 62 8.59 -7.63 9.62
N THR A 63 9.13 -7.86 8.42
CA THR A 63 8.77 -7.08 7.23
C THR A 63 7.30 -7.26 6.85
N LEU A 64 6.80 -8.50 6.89
CA LEU A 64 5.40 -8.78 6.58
C LEU A 64 4.47 -8.17 7.63
N HIS A 65 4.82 -8.26 8.91
CA HIS A 65 4.02 -7.70 9.99
C HIS A 65 3.98 -6.16 9.92
N ASP A 66 5.12 -5.52 9.68
CA ASP A 66 5.20 -4.05 9.55
C ASP A 66 4.41 -3.54 8.36
N THR A 67 4.51 -4.23 7.22
CA THR A 67 3.81 -3.84 5.99
C THR A 67 2.29 -3.94 6.17
N ASP A 68 1.82 -5.04 6.76
CA ASP A 68 0.40 -5.25 7.06
C ASP A 68 -0.14 -4.17 8.01
N ALA A 69 0.58 -3.90 9.10
CA ALA A 69 0.21 -2.86 10.05
C ALA A 69 0.21 -1.46 9.40
N ALA A 70 1.19 -1.16 8.54
CA ALA A 70 1.27 0.11 7.82
C ALA A 70 0.08 0.30 6.86
N ILE A 71 -0.29 -0.72 6.07
CA ILE A 71 -1.46 -0.69 5.18
C ILE A 71 -2.73 -0.34 5.96
N LEU A 72 -2.99 -1.07 7.05
CA LEU A 72 -4.18 -0.86 7.86
C LEU A 72 -4.19 0.55 8.46
N ARG A 73 -3.04 1.05 8.91
CA ARG A 73 -2.89 2.39 9.48
C ARG A 73 -3.07 3.48 8.44
N PHE A 74 -2.61 3.30 7.20
CA PHE A 74 -2.88 4.26 6.12
C PHE A 74 -4.38 4.44 5.90
N PHE A 75 -5.13 3.34 5.78
CA PHE A 75 -6.58 3.46 5.60
C PHE A 75 -7.28 4.04 6.84
N GLN A 76 -6.80 3.76 8.06
CA GLN A 76 -7.35 4.38 9.27
C GLN A 76 -7.12 5.89 9.32
N LEU A 77 -5.90 6.36 9.00
CA LEU A 77 -5.53 7.77 9.05
C LEU A 77 -6.04 8.58 7.84
N LEU A 78 -6.21 7.90 6.70
CA LEU A 78 -6.64 8.49 5.43
C LEU A 78 -7.99 7.85 5.04
N PRO A 79 -9.11 8.28 5.66
CA PRO A 79 -10.42 7.67 5.45
C PRO A 79 -10.94 7.81 4.02
N ASP A 80 -10.42 8.79 3.28
CA ASP A 80 -10.83 9.11 1.92
C ASP A 80 -10.09 8.28 0.85
N LEU A 81 -9.06 7.52 1.24
CA LEU A 81 -8.20 6.77 0.36
C LEU A 81 -8.88 5.48 -0.13
N ASP A 82 -9.03 5.32 -1.43
CA ASP A 82 -9.70 4.14 -2.01
C ASP A 82 -8.71 3.01 -2.29
N ALA A 83 -7.47 3.36 -2.66
CA ALA A 83 -6.40 2.41 -2.92
C ALA A 83 -5.02 2.97 -2.58
N ILE A 84 -4.06 2.07 -2.35
CA ILE A 84 -2.66 2.40 -2.07
C ILE A 84 -1.78 1.53 -2.94
N GLU A 85 -0.88 2.14 -3.71
CA GLU A 85 0.22 1.43 -4.33
C GLU A 85 1.42 1.44 -3.38
N ILE A 86 1.94 0.24 -3.11
CA ILE A 86 2.95 0.01 -2.08
C ILE A 86 4.19 -0.53 -2.72
N ARG A 87 5.33 0.02 -2.30
CA ARG A 87 6.67 -0.43 -2.64
C ARG A 87 7.51 -0.46 -1.37
N VAL A 88 8.05 -1.63 -1.04
CA VAL A 88 8.87 -1.83 0.15
C VAL A 88 10.25 -2.29 -0.28
N LEU A 89 11.25 -1.52 0.12
CA LEU A 89 12.65 -1.75 -0.21
C LEU A 89 13.41 -2.38 0.96
N GLU A 90 14.51 -3.06 0.66
CA GLU A 90 15.51 -3.49 1.64
C GLU A 90 16.01 -2.31 2.52
N PRO A 91 16.51 -2.59 3.74
CA PRO A 91 16.89 -1.54 4.70
C PRO A 91 18.09 -0.72 4.24
N HIS A 92 18.99 -1.34 3.48
CA HIS A 92 20.27 -0.76 3.04
C HIS A 92 20.37 -0.75 1.52
N ALA A 93 21.26 0.11 0.99
CA ALA A 93 21.59 0.12 -0.42
C ALA A 93 22.08 -1.28 -0.87
N PRO A 94 21.65 -1.78 -2.05
CA PRO A 94 21.03 -1.02 -3.15
C PRO A 94 19.51 -0.78 -3.05
N ASN A 95 18.85 -1.09 -1.93
CA ASN A 95 17.40 -0.89 -1.70
C ASN A 95 16.54 -1.68 -2.68
N ARG A 96 16.79 -2.98 -2.79
CA ARG A 96 16.04 -3.85 -3.71
C ARG A 96 14.57 -3.91 -3.32
N LEU A 97 13.69 -4.01 -4.30
CA LEU A 97 12.25 -4.04 -4.06
C LEU A 97 11.84 -5.44 -3.63
N ILE A 98 11.37 -5.59 -2.39
CA ILE A 98 11.07 -6.91 -1.81
C ILE A 98 9.57 -7.16 -1.65
N LEU A 99 8.75 -6.10 -1.49
CA LEU A 99 7.29 -6.21 -1.53
C LEU A 99 6.72 -5.13 -2.44
N ALA A 100 5.72 -5.48 -3.25
CA ALA A 100 5.02 -4.51 -4.08
C ALA A 100 3.60 -4.92 -4.41
N GLY A 101 2.67 -3.96 -4.47
CA GLY A 101 1.31 -4.21 -4.94
C GLY A 101 0.38 -3.03 -4.74
N ALA A 102 -0.78 -3.11 -5.38
CA ALA A 102 -1.86 -2.16 -5.18
C ALA A 102 -2.93 -2.79 -4.28
N VAL A 103 -3.27 -2.12 -3.18
CA VAL A 103 -4.24 -2.58 -2.20
C VAL A 103 -5.44 -1.67 -2.26
N ALA A 104 -6.63 -2.21 -2.56
CA ALA A 104 -7.87 -1.47 -2.40
C ALA A 104 -8.34 -1.52 -0.94
N ARG A 105 -8.98 -0.45 -0.48
CA ARG A 105 -9.52 -0.34 0.88
C ARG A 105 -10.41 -1.52 1.26
N ARG A 106 -11.29 -1.93 0.33
CA ARG A 106 -12.21 -3.06 0.52
C ARG A 106 -11.46 -4.38 0.80
N ASP A 107 -10.34 -4.61 0.12
CA ASP A 107 -9.58 -5.85 0.23
C ASP A 107 -8.79 -5.87 1.55
N ALA A 108 -8.27 -4.71 1.97
CA ALA A 108 -7.65 -4.53 3.28
C ALA A 108 -8.63 -4.73 4.44
N MET A 109 -9.91 -4.37 4.28
CA MET A 109 -10.92 -4.62 5.30
C MET A 109 -11.38 -6.09 5.33
N ALA A 110 -11.52 -6.72 4.15
CA ALA A 110 -11.98 -8.11 4.03
C ALA A 110 -10.98 -9.13 4.60
N THR A 111 -9.69 -8.80 4.60
CA THR A 111 -8.61 -9.70 5.04
C THR A 111 -8.31 -9.65 6.53
N ARG A 112 -8.96 -8.75 7.30
CA ARG A 112 -8.71 -8.56 8.74
C ARG A 112 -8.92 -9.83 9.59
N SER A 113 -9.75 -10.76 9.13
CA SER A 113 -10.05 -12.01 9.83
C SER A 113 -8.96 -13.09 9.67
N LEU A 114 -8.05 -12.94 8.71
CA LEU A 114 -6.96 -13.91 8.50
C LEU A 114 -5.88 -13.69 9.57
N SER A 115 -5.38 -14.78 10.16
CA SER A 115 -4.40 -14.72 11.25
C SER A 115 -2.97 -14.40 10.78
N SER A 116 -2.55 -14.92 9.62
CA SER A 116 -1.19 -14.73 9.10
C SER A 116 -1.03 -13.40 8.34
N PRO A 117 -0.06 -12.54 8.71
CA PRO A 117 0.27 -11.32 7.95
C PRO A 117 0.61 -11.61 6.49
N GLY A 118 1.40 -12.67 6.22
CA GLY A 118 1.76 -13.05 4.86
C GLY A 118 0.55 -13.44 4.01
N MET A 119 -0.42 -14.15 4.58
CA MET A 119 -1.68 -14.47 3.89
C MET A 119 -2.50 -13.21 3.63
N ARG A 120 -2.65 -12.33 4.64
CA ARG A 120 -3.35 -11.05 4.49
C ARG A 120 -2.77 -10.23 3.34
N LEU A 121 -1.46 -10.05 3.32
CA LEU A 121 -0.75 -9.31 2.28
C LEU A 121 -0.99 -9.90 0.89
N LYS A 122 -0.87 -11.23 0.72
CA LYS A 122 -1.14 -11.88 -0.57
C LYS A 122 -2.58 -11.68 -1.02
N THR A 123 -3.55 -11.86 -0.13
CA THR A 123 -4.98 -11.67 -0.45
C THR A 123 -5.32 -10.20 -0.75
N MET A 124 -4.62 -9.25 -0.12
CA MET A 124 -4.74 -7.82 -0.43
C MET A 124 -4.13 -7.41 -1.78
N GLY A 125 -3.35 -8.27 -2.43
CA GLY A 125 -2.68 -7.98 -3.71
C GLY A 125 -1.21 -7.58 -3.60
N ILE A 126 -0.58 -7.73 -2.42
CA ILE A 126 0.86 -7.53 -2.26
C ILE A 126 1.60 -8.77 -2.75
N ARG A 127 2.57 -8.56 -3.63
CA ARG A 127 3.47 -9.57 -4.17
C ARG A 127 4.77 -9.56 -3.39
N PHE A 128 5.28 -10.74 -3.09
CA PHE A 128 6.61 -10.99 -2.53
C PHE A 128 7.00 -12.43 -2.84
N ARG A 129 8.31 -12.70 -2.92
CA ARG A 129 8.87 -14.04 -3.14
C ARG A 129 9.63 -14.48 -1.91
N THR A 130 9.59 -15.77 -1.63
CA THR A 130 10.29 -16.36 -0.48
C THR A 130 11.07 -17.59 -0.91
N ASN A 131 12.33 -17.68 -0.50
CA ASN A 131 13.19 -18.83 -0.74
C ASN A 131 14.01 -19.13 0.52
N GLY A 132 13.88 -20.33 1.08
CA GLY A 132 14.60 -20.72 2.30
C GLY A 132 14.38 -19.80 3.51
N GLY A 133 13.23 -19.14 3.63
CA GLY A 133 12.96 -18.15 4.70
C GLY A 133 13.39 -16.71 4.38
N HIS A 134 14.09 -16.49 3.25
CA HIS A 134 14.50 -15.17 2.80
C HIS A 134 13.41 -14.52 1.95
N LEU A 135 13.27 -13.19 2.05
CA LEU A 135 12.58 -12.40 1.04
C LEU A 135 13.50 -12.22 -0.16
N GLU A 136 12.99 -12.53 -1.35
CA GLU A 136 13.73 -12.27 -2.59
C GLU A 136 13.29 -10.95 -3.23
N PRO A 137 14.22 -10.25 -3.90
CA PRO A 137 13.89 -9.12 -4.77
C PRO A 137 12.84 -9.48 -5.83
N LEU A 138 12.03 -8.49 -6.20
CA LEU A 138 10.99 -8.59 -7.22
C LEU A 138 11.46 -8.15 -8.61
N ASP A 139 12.58 -7.42 -8.63
CA ASP A 139 13.32 -6.89 -9.78
C ASP A 139 14.27 -7.92 -10.41
#